data_AF-A0A7X7QUQ4-F1
#
_entry.id   AF-A0A7X7QUQ4-F1
#
_cell.length_a   1.000
_cell.length_b   1.000
_cell.length_c   1.000
_cell.angle_alpha   90.00
_cell.angle_beta   90.00
_cell.angle_gamma   90.00
#
_symmetry.space_group_name_H-M   'P 1'
#
loop_
_entity.id
_entity.type
_entity.pdbx_description
1 polymer ?
#
loop_
_entity_poly.entity_id
_entity_poly.type
_entity_poly.pdbx_seq_one_letter_code
_entity_poly.pdbx_strand_id
1 'polypeptide(L)' 'NVNAVDFYMHEGFTLIGFDSCCYSNNDLDKKEVRLEFGWFNN' A
#
# COMPACT_ATOMS: atom_id res chain seq x y z
N ASN A 1 -5.15 4.12 -5.67
CA ASN A 1 -5.51 2.84 -6.32
C ASN A 1 -6.30 1.98 -5.33
N VAL A 2 -7.55 2.36 -5.05
CA VAL A 2 -8.36 1.73 -3.98
C VAL A 2 -8.78 0.31 -4.37
N ASN A 3 -9.07 0.08 -5.65
CA ASN A 3 -9.45 -1.24 -6.15
C ASN A 3 -8.35 -2.28 -5.97
N ALA A 4 -7.08 -1.91 -6.16
CA ALA A 4 -5.98 -2.84 -5.90
C ALA A 4 -5.84 -3.17 -4.41
N VAL A 5 -6.03 -2.18 -3.52
CA VAL A 5 -6.01 -2.41 -2.07
C VAL A 5 -7.09 -3.41 -1.66
N ASP A 6 -8.32 -3.20 -2.13
CA ASP A 6 -9.45 -4.11 -1.87
C ASP A 6 -9.17 -5.53 -2.40
N PHE A 7 -8.64 -5.63 -3.62
CA PHE A 7 -8.23 -6.91 -4.20
C PHE A 7 -7.21 -7.65 -3.31
N TYR A 8 -6.12 -7.01 -2.90
CA TYR A 8 -5.10 -7.66 -2.08
C TYR A 8 -5.63 -8.07 -0.70
N MET A 9 -6.46 -7.24 -0.09
CA MET A 9 -7.11 -7.60 1.18
C MET A 9 -8.06 -8.80 1.02
N HIS A 10 -8.86 -8.84 -0.06
CA HIS A 10 -9.76 -9.96 -0.35
C HIS A 10 -9.01 -11.27 -0.61
N GLU A 11 -7.87 -11.21 -1.30
CA GLU A 11 -7.02 -12.38 -1.53
C GLU A 11 -6.31 -12.88 -0.26
N GLY A 12 -6.40 -12.16 0.86
CA GLY A 12 -5.84 -12.57 2.16
C GLY A 12 -4.46 -11.99 2.45
N PHE A 13 -3.98 -11.03 1.65
CA PHE A 13 -2.79 -10.26 2.01
C PHE A 13 -3.09 -9.31 3.17
N THR A 14 -2.10 -9.11 4.04
CA THR A 14 -2.16 -8.19 5.17
C THR A 14 -1.33 -6.95 4.89
N LEU A 15 -1.82 -5.76 5.26
CA LEU A 15 -1.02 -4.55 5.22
C LEU A 15 0.13 -4.65 6.24
N ILE A 16 1.38 -4.57 5.77
CA ILE A 16 2.58 -4.74 6.60
C ILE A 16 3.47 -3.49 6.65
N GLY A 17 3.23 -2.52 5.77
CA GLY A 17 4.09 -1.35 5.67
C GLY A 17 3.44 -0.20 4.91
N PHE A 18 3.97 1.01 5.14
CA PHE A 18 3.50 2.25 4.57
C PHE A 18 4.66 3.24 4.43
N ASP A 19 4.71 3.96 3.30
CA ASP A 19 5.65 5.05 3.05
C ASP A 19 4.95 6.22 2.33
N SER A 20 5.02 7.42 2.91
CA SER A 20 4.39 8.64 2.38
C SER A 20 5.32 9.50 1.50
N CYS A 21 6.58 9.11 1.33
CA CYS A 21 7.62 9.89 0.65
C CYS A 21 8.46 9.02 -0.31
N CYS A 22 7.83 8.01 -0.93
CA CYS A 22 8.51 6.98 -1.70
C CYS A 22 8.81 7.37 -3.16
N TYR A 23 7.97 8.18 -3.79
CA TYR A 23 7.93 8.38 -5.23
C TYR A 23 8.55 9.71 -5.66
N SER A 24 8.38 10.78 -4.90
CA SER A 24 8.89 12.11 -5.20
C SER A 24 8.90 13.04 -3.99
N ASN A 25 9.61 14.17 -4.10
CA ASN A 25 9.65 15.18 -3.04
C ASN A 25 8.30 15.87 -2.80
N ASN A 26 7.32 15.71 -3.70
CA ASN A 26 6.00 16.35 -3.61
C ASN A 26 4.88 15.35 -3.25
N ASP A 27 5.24 14.16 -2.77
CA ASP A 27 4.28 13.09 -2.47
C ASP A 27 3.24 13.52 -1.42
N LEU A 28 3.67 14.29 -0.40
CA LEU A 28 2.78 14.81 0.63
C LEU A 28 1.73 15.76 0.05
N ASP A 29 2.12 16.64 -0.86
CA ASP A 29 1.22 17.59 -1.52
C ASP A 29 0.23 16.86 -2.43
N LYS A 30 0.71 15.84 -3.14
CA LYS A 30 -0.11 15.01 -4.04
C LYS A 30 -0.91 13.93 -3.31
N LYS A 31 -0.63 13.69 -2.03
CA LYS A 31 -1.21 12.61 -1.22
C LYS A 31 -0.94 11.22 -1.80
N GLU A 32 0.25 11.04 -2.38
CA GLU A 32 0.73 9.76 -2.91
C GLU A 32 1.34 8.93 -1.78
N VAL A 33 1.03 7.64 -1.74
CA VAL A 33 1.52 6.72 -0.69
C VAL A 33 1.83 5.35 -1.28
N ARG A 34 2.88 4.70 -0.76
CA ARG A 34 3.17 3.28 -1.01
C ARG A 34 2.60 2.46 0.13
N LEU A 35 1.77 1.47 -0.20
CA LEU A 35 1.28 0.46 0.74
C LEU A 35 1.97 -0.86 0.43
N GLU A 36 2.43 -1.56 1.45
CA GLU A 36 3.10 -2.86 1.34
C GLU A 36 2.22 -3.95 1.92
N PHE A 37 1.99 -5.00 1.13
CA PHE A 37 1.12 -6.11 1.48
C PHE A 37 1.95 -7.40 1.59
N GLY A 38 1.85 -8.08 2.73
CA GLY A 38 2.51 -9.34 3.02
C GLY A 38 1.53 -10.51 2.97
N TRP A 39 2.00 -11.65 2.50
CA TRP A 39 1.27 -12.91 2.52
C TRP A 39 1.91 -13.85 3.54
N PHE A 40 1.18 -14.13 4.62
CA PHE A 40 1.64 -15.02 5.68
C PHE A 40 0.75 -16.27 5.69
N ASN A 41 1.15 -17.30 4.94
CA ASN A 41 0.56 -18.64 5.09
C ASN A 41 1.33 -19.39 6.18
N ASN A 42 0.58 -20.08 7.05
CA ASN A 42 1.10 -21.12 7.93
C ASN A 42 1.26 -22.44 7.17
#